data_AF-A0A967BMA5-F1
#
_entry.id   AF-A0A967BMA5-F1
#
_cell.length_a   1.000
_cell.length_b   1.000
_cell.length_c   1.000
_cell.angle_alpha   90.00
_cell.angle_beta   90.00
_cell.angle_gamma   90.00
#
_symmetry.space_group_name_H-M   'P 1'
#
loop_
_entity.id
_entity.type
_entity.pdbx_description
1 polymer ?
#
loop_
_entity_poly.entity_id
_entity_poly.type
_entity_poly.pdbx_seq_one_letter_code
_entity_poly.pdbx_strand_id
1 'polypeptide(L)'
;MDKEIFQVPAEINKLTTMINGSIRLQIDTQENITADHLRVLLDSMNKVGWFNFAIREIEAADMIDLPKISVSKTDSKTSSQRLRNTIYVLHIQKGGSKDNFEVFYNSYMEKMIDFVKSKLEKNL
;
A
#
# COMPACT_ATOMS: atom_id res chain seq x y z
N MET A 1 -29.19 -3.73 -2.71
CA MET A 1 -28.25 -2.64 -2.43
C MET A 1 -27.59 -2.33 -3.75
N ASP A 2 -28.01 -1.23 -4.36
CA ASP A 2 -27.55 -0.85 -5.69
C ASP A 2 -26.03 -0.71 -5.66
N LYS A 3 -25.37 -1.42 -6.58
CA LYS A 3 -23.94 -1.29 -6.80
C LYS A 3 -23.75 0.10 -7.39
N GLU A 4 -23.45 1.10 -6.57
CA GLU A 4 -22.99 2.41 -7.05
C GLU A 4 -21.62 2.18 -7.69
N ILE A 5 -21.63 1.92 -9.00
CA ILE A 5 -20.43 1.70 -9.79
C ILE A 5 -20.03 3.06 -10.34
N PHE A 6 -18.82 3.48 -9.98
CA PHE A 6 -18.22 4.68 -10.53
C PHE A 6 -17.73 4.41 -11.95
N GLN A 7 -18.36 5.04 -12.94
CA GLN A 7 -17.97 4.96 -14.36
C GLN A 7 -17.79 6.37 -14.89
N VAL A 8 -16.56 6.70 -15.29
CA VAL A 8 -16.24 7.97 -15.96
C VAL A 8 -15.21 7.72 -17.06
N PRO A 9 -15.26 8.48 -18.17
CA PRO A 9 -14.19 8.48 -19.15
C PRO A 9 -12.87 8.95 -18.51
N ALA A 10 -11.82 8.16 -18.68
CA ALA A 10 -10.51 8.47 -18.10
C ALA A 10 -9.36 7.91 -18.94
N GLU A 11 -8.19 8.53 -18.83
CA GLU A 11 -6.94 8.12 -19.47
C GLU A 11 -5.88 7.75 -18.43
N ILE A 12 -5.06 6.74 -18.75
CA ILE A 12 -3.92 6.36 -17.90
C ILE A 12 -2.74 7.23 -18.31
N ASN A 13 -2.47 8.28 -17.55
CA ASN A 13 -1.42 9.24 -17.86
C ASN A 13 -0.03 8.82 -17.41
N LYS A 14 0.06 7.95 -16.40
CA LYS A 14 1.36 7.43 -15.96
C LYS A 14 1.26 6.03 -15.39
N LEU A 15 2.24 5.21 -15.76
CA LEU A 15 2.49 3.90 -15.17
C LEU A 15 3.86 3.94 -14.48
N THR A 16 3.93 3.49 -13.23
CA THR A 16 5.19 3.36 -12.49
C THR A 16 5.28 2.01 -11.82
N THR A 17 6.34 1.26 -12.12
CA THR A 17 6.64 -0.01 -11.47
C THR A 17 7.30 0.25 -10.12
N MET A 18 6.85 -0.45 -9.09
CA MET A 18 7.36 -0.34 -7.72
C MET A 18 8.27 -1.52 -7.39
N ILE A 19 9.12 -1.34 -6.38
CA ILE A 19 10.14 -2.33 -5.97
C ILE A 19 9.53 -3.68 -5.58
N ASN A 20 8.31 -3.69 -5.04
CA ASN A 20 7.57 -4.88 -4.66
C ASN A 20 6.81 -5.55 -5.82
N GLY A 21 7.05 -5.14 -7.06
CA GLY A 21 6.35 -5.63 -8.24
C GLY A 21 4.92 -5.09 -8.40
N SER A 22 4.46 -4.19 -7.51
CA SER A 22 3.18 -3.52 -7.72
C SER A 22 3.30 -2.40 -8.75
N ILE A 23 2.19 -2.07 -9.39
CA ILE A 23 2.14 -0.98 -10.38
C ILE A 23 1.31 0.16 -9.79
N ARG A 24 1.86 1.37 -9.83
CA ARG A 24 1.09 2.59 -9.58
C ARG A 24 0.58 3.11 -10.92
N LEU A 25 -0.74 3.25 -11.01
CA LEU A 25 -1.43 3.90 -12.12
C LEU A 25 -1.85 5.31 -11.68
N GLN A 26 -1.55 6.31 -12.49
CA GLN A 26 -2.14 7.64 -12.37
C GLN A 26 -3.16 7.77 -13.51
N ILE A 27 -4.40 8.02 -13.13
CA ILE A 27 -5.54 8.11 -14.02
C ILE A 27 -6.09 9.53 -13.92
N ASP A 28 -6.20 10.18 -15.06
CA ASP A 28 -6.81 11.50 -15.15
C ASP A 28 -8.13 11.35 -15.91
N THR A 29 -9.19 11.93 -15.34
CA THR A 29 -10.55 11.89 -15.90
C THR A 29 -10.72 13.02 -16.91
N GLN A 30 -11.55 12.81 -17.94
CA GLN A 30 -11.92 13.89 -18.85
C GLN A 30 -12.76 14.98 -18.15
N GLU A 31 -12.79 16.18 -18.72
CA GLU A 31 -13.61 17.30 -18.23
C GLU A 31 -15.11 16.91 -18.14
N ASN A 32 -15.84 17.54 -17.22
CA ASN A 32 -17.25 17.25 -16.81
C ASN A 32 -17.43 16.21 -15.70
N ILE A 33 -16.59 16.24 -14.66
CA ILE A 33 -16.91 15.56 -13.40
C ILE A 33 -18.08 16.28 -12.69
N THR A 34 -19.16 15.54 -12.41
CA THR A 34 -20.30 16.02 -11.63
C THR A 34 -20.01 15.97 -10.12
N ALA A 35 -20.81 16.69 -9.33
CA ALA A 35 -20.70 16.64 -7.87
C ALA A 35 -20.92 15.22 -7.31
N ASP A 36 -21.81 14.44 -7.93
CA ASP A 36 -22.07 13.06 -7.54
C ASP A 36 -20.86 12.15 -7.82
N HIS A 37 -20.18 12.34 -8.95
CA HIS A 37 -18.94 11.62 -9.27
C HIS A 37 -17.83 11.90 -8.24
N LEU A 38 -17.68 13.17 -7.82
CA LEU A 38 -16.74 13.55 -6.77
C LEU A 38 -17.08 12.89 -5.43
N ARG A 39 -18.36 12.87 -5.05
CA ARG A 39 -18.82 12.23 -3.80
C ARG A 39 -18.41 10.76 -3.76
N VAL A 40 -18.69 10.02 -4.84
CA VAL A 40 -18.36 8.58 -4.92
C VAL A 40 -16.85 8.35 -4.87
N LEU A 41 -16.04 9.18 -5.53
CA LEU A 41 -14.58 9.11 -5.47
C LEU A 41 -14.04 9.36 -4.05
N LEU A 42 -14.53 10.41 -3.39
CA LEU A 42 -14.13 10.76 -2.03
C LEU A 42 -14.54 9.67 -1.03
N ASP A 43 -15.75 9.13 -1.16
CA ASP A 43 -16.22 8.03 -0.33
C ASP A 43 -15.43 6.73 -0.56
N SER A 44 -14.82 6.57 -1.74
CA SER A 44 -13.99 5.42 -2.10
C SER A 44 -12.53 5.58 -1.65
N MET A 45 -12.14 6.76 -1.14
CA MET A 45 -10.79 7.01 -0.65
C MET A 45 -10.44 6.04 0.50
N ASN A 46 -9.25 5.44 0.45
CA ASN A 46 -8.76 4.44 1.40
C ASN A 46 -9.56 3.11 1.45
N LYS A 47 -10.49 2.87 0.52
CA LYS A 47 -11.17 1.58 0.39
C LYS A 47 -10.47 0.72 -0.65
N VAL A 48 -10.38 -0.58 -0.39
CA VAL A 48 -9.91 -1.56 -1.38
C VAL A 48 -11.10 -1.95 -2.23
N GLY A 49 -10.99 -1.72 -3.54
CA GLY A 49 -12.02 -2.02 -4.51
C GLY A 49 -11.43 -2.68 -5.75
N TRP A 50 -12.33 -3.21 -6.59
CA TRP A 50 -11.96 -3.65 -7.92
C TRP A 50 -11.87 -2.44 -8.85
N PHE A 51 -10.84 -2.44 -9.70
CA PHE A 51 -10.68 -1.44 -10.74
C PHE A 51 -10.91 -2.11 -12.11
N ASN A 52 -11.87 -1.59 -12.87
CA ASN A 52 -12.16 -2.03 -14.23
C ASN A 52 -11.82 -0.89 -15.20
N PHE A 53 -11.12 -1.20 -16.28
CA PHE A 53 -10.77 -0.24 -17.32
C PHE A 53 -11.08 -0.86 -18.68
N ALA A 54 -11.87 -0.15 -19.48
CA ALA A 54 -12.21 -0.53 -20.84
C ALA A 54 -12.06 0.68 -21.76
N ILE A 55 -11.65 0.43 -23.02
CA ILE A 55 -11.51 1.47 -24.06
C ILE A 55 -12.89 1.87 -24.63
N ARG A 56 -13.92 1.11 -24.30
CA ARG A 56 -15.33 1.33 -24.65
C ARG A 56 -16.17 1.43 -23.39
N GLU A 57 -17.44 1.81 -23.55
CA GLU A 57 -18.42 1.77 -22.46
C GLU A 57 -18.54 0.35 -21.86
N ILE A 58 -18.57 0.28 -20.53
CA ILE A 58 -18.68 -0.97 -19.77
C ILE A 58 -20.16 -1.30 -19.61
N GLU A 59 -20.61 -2.36 -20.28
CA GLU A 59 -21.97 -2.84 -20.18
C GLU A 59 -22.14 -3.75 -18.94
N ALA A 60 -23.38 -3.97 -18.51
CA ALA A 60 -23.68 -4.87 -17.39
C ALA A 60 -23.16 -6.31 -17.64
N ALA A 61 -23.07 -6.73 -18.91
CA ALA A 61 -22.54 -8.02 -19.32
C ALA A 61 -21.01 -8.13 -19.17
N ASP A 62 -20.28 -7.01 -19.11
CA ASP A 62 -18.84 -6.98 -18.92
C ASP A 62 -18.43 -7.13 -17.44
N MET A 63 -19.41 -7.17 -16.52
CA MET A 63 -19.14 -7.37 -15.10
C MET A 63 -18.72 -8.81 -14.83
N ILE A 64 -17.41 -9.02 -14.78
CA ILE A 64 -16.80 -10.28 -14.36
C ILE A 64 -17.28 -10.61 -12.94
N ASP A 65 -17.57 -11.89 -12.67
CA ASP A 65 -17.78 -12.38 -11.31
C ASP A 65 -16.44 -12.32 -10.55
N LEU A 66 -16.15 -11.15 -9.99
CA LEU A 66 -14.89 -10.87 -9.34
C LEU A 66 -14.85 -11.54 -7.97
N PRO A 67 -13.75 -12.22 -7.60
CA PRO A 67 -13.65 -12.89 -6.31
C PRO A 67 -13.84 -11.88 -5.16
N LYS A 68 -14.30 -12.35 -4.01
CA LYS A 68 -14.44 -11.48 -2.83
C LYS A 68 -13.08 -10.89 -2.49
N ILE A 69 -13.00 -9.55 -2.44
CA ILE A 69 -11.81 -8.84 -1.98
C ILE A 69 -11.57 -9.26 -0.52
N SER A 70 -10.60 -10.14 -0.27
CA SER A 70 -10.08 -10.34 1.06
C SER A 70 -9.21 -9.11 1.36
N VAL A 71 -9.78 -8.12 2.06
CA VAL A 71 -9.00 -7.04 2.64
C VAL A 71 -8.09 -7.70 3.68
N SER A 72 -6.89 -8.12 3.26
CA SER A 72 -5.82 -8.36 4.22
C SER A 72 -5.60 -7.02 4.89
N LYS A 73 -6.04 -6.90 6.14
CA LYS A 73 -5.94 -5.69 6.97
C LYS A 73 -4.49 -5.18 6.92
N THR A 74 -4.20 -4.30 5.97
CA THR A 74 -2.90 -3.67 5.79
C THR A 74 -2.76 -2.46 6.74
N ASP A 75 -3.73 -2.27 7.64
CA ASP A 75 -3.63 -1.41 8.82
C ASP A 75 -2.71 -1.97 9.92
N SER A 76 -2.26 -3.22 9.80
CA SER A 76 -1.19 -3.71 10.65
C SER A 76 0.14 -3.16 10.16
N LYS A 77 0.79 -2.30 10.97
CA LYS A 77 2.20 -1.89 10.81
C LYS A 77 3.02 -3.03 10.20
N THR A 78 3.77 -2.76 9.13
CA THR A 78 4.62 -3.77 8.49
C THR A 78 5.57 -4.39 9.51
N SER A 79 6.07 -5.62 9.27
CA SER A 79 7.01 -6.26 10.19
C SER A 79 8.21 -5.37 10.54
N SER A 80 8.73 -4.63 9.56
CA SER A 80 9.81 -3.66 9.76
C SER A 80 9.38 -2.46 10.62
N GLN A 81 8.18 -1.91 10.40
CA GLN A 81 7.63 -0.83 11.24
C GLN A 81 7.37 -1.28 12.68
N ARG A 82 6.90 -2.52 12.87
CA ARG A 82 6.74 -3.12 14.20
C ARG A 82 8.08 -3.29 14.89
N LEU A 83 9.07 -3.85 14.19
CA LEU A 83 10.41 -4.07 14.70
C LEU A 83 11.07 -2.74 15.14
N ARG A 84 11.01 -1.70 14.30
CA ARG A 84 11.55 -0.37 14.64
C ARG A 84 10.88 0.21 15.89
N ASN A 85 9.56 0.09 16.03
CA ASN A 85 8.84 0.55 17.22
C ASN A 85 9.24 -0.24 18.47
N THR A 86 9.42 -1.55 18.36
CA THR A 86 9.89 -2.38 19.49
C THR A 86 11.30 -1.99 19.92
N ILE A 87 12.21 -1.75 18.96
CA ILE A 87 13.58 -1.30 19.25
C ILE A 87 13.57 0.10 19.89
N TYR A 88 12.64 0.98 19.49
CA TYR A 88 12.46 2.28 20.13
C TYR A 88 12.08 2.14 21.60
N VAL A 89 11.11 1.30 21.93
CA VAL A 89 10.72 1.05 23.33
C VAL A 89 11.91 0.48 24.13
N LEU A 90 12.65 -0.47 23.55
CA LEU A 90 13.85 -1.04 24.18
C LEU A 90 14.92 0.03 24.45
N HIS A 91 15.12 0.97 23.53
CA HIS A 91 16.06 2.08 23.65
C HIS A 91 15.69 3.01 24.82
N ILE A 92 14.42 3.41 24.89
CA ILE A 92 13.91 4.25 25.99
C ILE A 92 14.03 3.52 27.34
N GLN A 93 13.72 2.22 27.40
CA GLN A 93 13.87 1.41 28.61
C GLN A 93 15.33 1.30 29.09
N LYS A 94 16.30 1.42 28.18
CA LYS A 94 17.74 1.45 28.50
C LYS A 94 18.25 2.84 28.89
N GLY A 95 17.37 3.83 29.06
CA GLY A 95 17.72 5.21 29.40
C GLY A 95 18.12 6.06 28.18
N GLY A 96 17.83 5.60 26.97
CA GLY A 96 18.01 6.38 25.75
C GLY A 96 16.99 7.49 25.60
N SER A 97 17.30 8.48 24.75
CA SER A 97 16.39 9.56 24.38
C SER A 97 15.92 9.43 22.93
N LYS A 98 15.00 10.29 22.50
CA LYS A 98 14.56 10.32 21.10
C LYS A 98 15.69 10.74 20.16
N ASP A 99 16.56 11.65 20.60
CA ASP A 99 17.58 12.27 19.76
C ASP A 99 18.71 11.32 19.39
N ASN A 100 18.99 10.32 20.23
CA ASN A 100 20.00 9.29 19.97
C ASN A 100 19.40 7.95 19.50
N PHE A 101 18.09 7.90 19.23
CA PHE A 101 17.44 6.66 18.80
C PHE A 101 17.98 6.15 17.46
N GLU A 102 18.22 7.03 16.49
CA GLU A 102 18.64 6.60 15.14
C GLU A 102 20.02 5.91 15.19
N VAL A 103 20.94 6.43 16.02
CA VAL A 103 22.26 5.83 16.26
C VAL A 103 22.11 4.45 16.90
N PHE A 104 21.24 4.33 17.91
CA PHE A 104 20.96 3.05 18.56
C PHE A 104 20.32 2.04 17.62
N TYR A 105 19.33 2.47 16.83
CA TYR A 105 18.63 1.65 15.85
C TYR A 105 19.61 1.09 14.81
N ASN A 106 20.47 1.92 14.22
CA ASN A 106 21.47 1.48 13.25
C ASN A 106 22.45 0.46 13.85
N SER A 107 22.96 0.72 15.05
CA SER A 107 23.82 -0.25 15.76
C SER A 107 23.12 -1.58 16.05
N TYR A 108 21.83 -1.53 16.40
CA TYR A 108 21.04 -2.73 16.67
C TYR A 108 20.73 -3.52 15.39
N MET A 109 20.48 -2.83 14.29
CA MET A 109 20.27 -3.44 12.98
C MET A 109 21.52 -4.15 12.47
N GLU A 110 22.70 -3.54 12.57
CA GLU A 110 23.97 -4.19 12.20
C GLU A 110 24.19 -5.49 12.99
N LYS A 111 23.95 -5.49 14.30
CA LYS A 111 24.03 -6.71 15.13
C LYS A 111 23.06 -7.80 14.68
N MET A 112 21.84 -7.44 14.31
CA MET A 112 20.88 -8.41 13.80
C MET A 112 21.28 -8.94 12.42
N ILE A 113 21.80 -8.08 11.55
CA ILE A 113 22.32 -8.47 10.24
C ILE A 113 23.48 -9.45 10.41
N ASP A 114 24.43 -9.16 11.28
CA ASP A 114 25.57 -10.03 11.55
C ASP A 114 25.14 -11.36 12.20
N PHE A 115 24.14 -11.32 13.09
CA PHE A 115 23.52 -12.54 13.61
C PHE A 115 22.92 -13.39 12.50
N VAL A 116 22.15 -12.80 11.59
CA VAL A 116 21.56 -13.54 10.45
C VAL A 116 22.64 -14.05 9.51
N LYS A 117 23.64 -13.23 9.17
CA LYS A 117 24.81 -13.63 8.36
C LYS A 117 25.54 -14.83 8.99
N SER A 118 25.67 -14.87 10.32
CA SER A 118 26.31 -16.00 11.02
C SER A 118 25.55 -17.32 10.88
N LYS A 119 24.26 -17.27 10.49
CA LYS A 119 23.40 -18.43 10.26
C LYS A 119 23.29 -18.81 8.79
N LEU A 120 23.85 -18.02 7.87
CA LEU A 120 23.91 -18.37 6.46
C LEU A 120 25.02 -19.41 6.26
N GLU A 121 24.68 -20.53 5.64
CA GLU A 121 25.71 -21.47 5.19
C GLU A 121 26.54 -20.78 4.09
N LYS A 122 27.87 -20.87 4.19
CA LYS A 122 28.80 -20.40 3.15
C LYS A 122 28.74 -21.35 1.94
N ASN A 123 27.62 -21.39 1.23
CA ASN A 123 27.54 -21.99 -0.09
C ASN A 123 26.50 -21.20 -0.90
N LEU A 124 26.99 -20.12 -1.50
CA LEU A 124 26.43 -19.48 -2.70
C LEU A 124 27.54 -19.51 -3.75
#